data_AF-A0A2A2W4T1-F1
#
_entry.id   AF-A0A2A2W4T1-F1
#
_cell.length_a   1.000
_cell.length_b   1.000
_cell.length_c   1.000
_cell.angle_alpha   90.00
_cell.angle_beta   90.00
_cell.angle_gamma   90.00
#
_symmetry.space_group_name_H-M   'P 1'
#
loop_
_entity.id
_entity.type
_entity.pdbx_description
1 polymer ?
#
loop_
_entity_poly.entity_id
_entity_poly.type
_entity_poly.pdbx_seq_one_letter_code
_entity_poly.pdbx_strand_id
1 'polypeptide(L)'
;MNQSTRRAFLASSSAFVALPFLESFGYRRFASAAHVTADVAPKRMIFLGMGYGVTTETWYPDIKTPGCDYEIPESLQPLEKHKKDITIFQNLEHANSRDGHSGSTFWLTGADRYAVPGRSFHNTISVDQVAAAQFGGGTRFTSLHLNGGDDNGHGPGSISWNNQGKPIAGMPHPVAMYHKLFSSDNMPLAQRQALLADDRSALDTVLSDARSVTKGLTKTDKDKIDEYFQSIREIEVRIAKDEKWLTVPKKQPTSPIKEPSETLEGIPEVEMAYDLMLAAMQVDASRVFTYRMPGDSFASSLGSSYSVHNLSHHPGSPERTRDSILRDQKNAELLAGFIKKLKASKEPDGSSLYDNVTLTFGSNLRTVHSLNNCPTLVTGGGAGFQHGRHLVMEKKTPLCNLWLSILQGSGVQAKTFGDATGVINELFQA
;
A
#
# COMPACT_ATOMS: atom_id res chain seq x y z
N MET A 1 58.08 -40.59 4.91
CA MET A 1 58.63 -39.64 3.92
C MET A 1 57.73 -39.66 2.69
N ASN A 2 57.11 -38.51 2.37
CA ASN A 2 56.91 -37.94 1.02
C ASN A 2 56.53 -38.89 -0.14
N GLN A 3 55.43 -38.75 -0.89
CA GLN A 3 54.97 -37.53 -1.57
C GLN A 3 53.54 -37.73 -2.12
N SER A 4 52.77 -36.65 -2.09
CA SER A 4 51.53 -36.46 -2.85
C SER A 4 51.84 -36.28 -4.34
N THR A 5 51.06 -36.92 -5.24
CA THR A 5 50.87 -36.39 -6.61
C THR A 5 49.45 -36.60 -7.13
N ARG A 6 48.90 -35.45 -7.54
CA ARG A 6 47.62 -35.15 -8.17
C ARG A 6 47.37 -35.97 -9.45
N ARG A 7 46.19 -36.62 -9.53
CA ARG A 7 45.25 -36.65 -10.69
C ARG A 7 44.21 -37.75 -10.45
N ALA A 8 43.02 -37.36 -10.02
CA ALA A 8 41.81 -38.17 -10.19
C ALA A 8 40.70 -37.19 -10.57
N PHE A 9 40.67 -36.83 -11.85
CA PHE A 9 39.55 -36.12 -12.44
C PHE A 9 38.46 -37.18 -12.72
N LEU A 10 37.35 -37.05 -12.00
CA LEU A 10 36.22 -37.97 -12.03
C LEU A 10 35.46 -37.83 -13.36
N ALA A 11 35.38 -38.94 -14.09
CA ALA A 11 34.35 -39.19 -15.08
C ALA A 11 33.38 -40.22 -14.50
N SER A 12 32.18 -39.79 -14.12
CA SER A 12 30.92 -40.53 -14.33
C SER A 12 29.77 -39.83 -13.62
N SER A 13 28.87 -39.32 -14.46
CA SER A 13 27.47 -39.05 -14.21
C SER A 13 26.73 -40.33 -13.85
N SER A 14 25.87 -40.30 -12.80
CA SER A 14 24.57 -41.00 -12.65
C SER A 14 24.16 -41.15 -11.17
N ALA A 15 22.95 -40.68 -10.85
CA ALA A 15 22.12 -41.04 -9.68
C ALA A 15 22.68 -40.81 -8.26
N PHE A 16 22.25 -39.72 -7.61
CA PHE A 16 22.17 -39.67 -6.15
C PHE A 16 20.80 -40.15 -5.69
N VAL A 17 20.77 -41.36 -5.12
CA VAL A 17 19.72 -41.81 -4.19
C VAL A 17 19.97 -41.08 -2.88
N ALA A 18 19.02 -40.26 -2.42
CA ALA A 18 19.08 -39.66 -1.10
C ALA A 18 18.87 -40.74 -0.03
N LEU A 19 19.93 -41.06 0.71
CA LEU A 19 19.86 -41.92 1.90
C LEU A 19 19.10 -41.19 3.04
N PRO A 20 18.33 -41.91 3.88
CA PRO A 20 17.72 -41.34 5.06
C PRO A 20 18.78 -40.91 6.08
N PHE A 21 18.65 -39.68 6.58
CA PHE A 21 19.62 -39.04 7.46
C PHE A 21 19.57 -39.67 8.86
N LEU A 22 20.71 -40.16 9.34
CA LEU A 22 20.89 -40.71 10.68
C LEU A 22 21.19 -39.56 11.67
N GLU A 23 20.37 -39.44 12.72
CA GLU A 23 20.43 -38.38 13.76
C GLU A 23 21.67 -38.42 14.69
N SER A 24 22.65 -39.29 14.41
CA SER A 24 23.74 -39.62 15.33
C SER A 24 24.94 -38.66 15.32
N PHE A 25 24.97 -37.67 14.43
CA PHE A 25 26.05 -36.68 14.37
C PHE A 25 25.51 -35.29 14.71
N GLY A 26 25.88 -34.83 15.91
CA GLY A 26 25.32 -33.67 16.59
C GLY A 26 25.23 -32.37 15.76
N TYR A 27 24.10 -31.72 15.94
CA TYR A 27 23.72 -30.36 15.58
C TYR A 27 24.89 -29.35 15.48
N ARG A 28 25.07 -28.80 14.27
CA ARG A 28 25.34 -27.38 14.08
C ARG A 28 24.30 -26.84 13.08
N ARG A 29 23.41 -25.98 13.57
CA ARG A 29 22.46 -25.21 12.76
C ARG A 29 23.22 -24.56 11.60
N PHE A 30 22.95 -25.01 10.37
CA PHE A 30 23.18 -24.18 9.19
C PHE A 30 22.07 -23.11 9.16
N ALA A 31 22.18 -22.14 10.06
CA ALA A 31 21.76 -20.80 9.72
C ALA A 31 22.77 -20.31 8.68
N SER A 32 22.43 -20.44 7.40
CA SER A 32 23.02 -19.56 6.40
C SER A 32 22.42 -18.18 6.68
N ALA A 33 22.99 -17.49 7.67
CA ALA A 33 23.06 -16.05 7.64
C ALA A 33 23.93 -15.74 6.41
N ALA A 34 23.26 -15.47 5.29
CA ALA A 34 23.90 -14.79 4.19
C ALA A 34 24.59 -13.56 4.77
N HIS A 35 25.84 -13.33 4.35
CA HIS A 35 26.65 -12.20 4.77
C HIS A 35 25.80 -10.93 4.93
N VAL A 36 25.85 -10.33 6.12
CA VAL A 36 25.41 -8.95 6.36
C VAL A 36 26.37 -8.06 5.56
N THR A 37 26.10 -7.91 4.26
CA THR A 37 26.41 -6.68 3.55
C THR A 37 25.76 -5.57 4.37
N ALA A 38 26.48 -4.48 4.68
CA ALA A 38 25.92 -3.32 5.39
C ALA A 38 24.44 -3.13 5.00
N ASP A 39 23.52 -3.40 5.93
CA ASP A 39 22.11 -3.68 5.62
C ASP A 39 21.51 -2.48 4.89
N VAL A 40 21.29 -2.61 3.58
CA VAL A 40 20.60 -1.60 2.77
C VAL A 40 19.23 -1.38 3.37
N ALA A 41 18.90 -0.13 3.68
CA ALA A 41 17.61 0.22 4.28
C ALA A 41 16.44 -0.33 3.44
N PRO A 42 15.39 -0.90 4.07
CA PRO A 42 14.35 -1.58 3.34
C PRO A 42 13.48 -0.60 2.55
N LYS A 43 13.09 -1.00 1.34
CA LYS A 43 12.14 -0.24 0.54
C LYS A 43 10.73 -0.33 1.12
N ARG A 44 9.99 0.78 1.01
CA ARG A 44 8.65 0.95 1.56
C ARG A 44 7.73 1.66 0.58
N MET A 45 6.43 1.36 0.64
CA MET A 45 5.42 1.98 -0.21
C MET A 45 4.29 2.58 0.61
N ILE A 46 3.84 3.77 0.20
CA ILE A 46 2.75 4.50 0.83
C ILE A 46 1.77 4.94 -0.24
N PHE A 47 0.49 4.62 -0.05
CA PHE A 47 -0.60 5.00 -0.95
C PHE A 47 -1.61 5.87 -0.18
N LEU A 48 -1.70 7.15 -0.55
CA LEU A 48 -2.57 8.14 0.09
C LEU A 48 -3.68 8.53 -0.87
N GLY A 49 -4.89 8.02 -0.63
CA GLY A 49 -6.07 8.29 -1.44
C GLY A 49 -6.91 9.40 -0.84
N MET A 50 -6.93 10.57 -1.46
CA MET A 50 -7.60 11.77 -0.92
C MET A 50 -9.12 11.81 -1.13
N GLY A 51 -9.66 10.90 -1.93
CA GLY A 51 -11.07 10.97 -2.34
C GLY A 51 -11.35 12.15 -3.29
N TYR A 52 -12.62 12.47 -3.49
CA TYR A 52 -13.40 13.25 -4.48
C TYR A 52 -12.71 14.12 -5.54
N GLY A 53 -11.55 13.70 -6.03
CA GLY A 53 -10.71 14.45 -6.93
C GLY A 53 -10.28 15.80 -6.35
N VAL A 54 -10.01 16.75 -7.23
CA VAL A 54 -9.31 18.01 -6.99
C VAL A 54 -9.97 19.14 -7.77
N THR A 55 -9.70 20.37 -7.36
CA THR A 55 -10.06 21.57 -8.14
C THR A 55 -9.18 21.63 -9.38
N THR A 56 -9.76 21.32 -10.55
CA THR A 56 -8.97 21.06 -11.78
C THR A 56 -8.18 22.29 -12.23
N GLU A 57 -8.76 23.47 -12.04
CA GLU A 57 -8.23 24.77 -12.47
C GLU A 57 -6.94 25.14 -11.73
N THR A 58 -6.71 24.59 -10.54
CA THR A 58 -5.64 24.99 -9.63
C THR A 58 -4.72 23.82 -9.25
N TRP A 59 -5.02 22.60 -9.71
CA TRP A 59 -4.24 21.40 -9.36
C TRP A 59 -3.14 21.03 -10.35
N TYR A 60 -3.37 21.25 -11.65
CA TYR A 60 -2.45 20.80 -12.69
C TYR A 60 -1.54 21.94 -13.15
N PRO A 61 -0.23 21.69 -13.37
CA PRO A 61 0.62 22.63 -14.08
C PRO A 61 0.13 22.85 -15.51
N ASP A 62 0.59 23.92 -16.17
CA ASP A 62 0.29 24.16 -17.58
C ASP A 62 0.75 22.96 -18.42
N ILE A 63 -0.19 22.36 -19.16
CA ILE A 63 0.05 21.22 -20.05
C ILE A 63 1.09 21.54 -21.14
N LYS A 64 1.29 22.83 -21.46
CA LYS A 64 2.29 23.29 -22.44
C LYS A 64 3.71 23.36 -21.88
N THR A 65 3.87 23.18 -20.57
CA THR A 65 5.17 23.23 -19.88
C THR A 65 5.45 21.90 -19.17
N PRO A 66 5.63 20.79 -19.90
CA PRO A 66 6.10 19.53 -19.32
C PRO A 66 7.58 19.62 -18.94
N GLY A 67 8.07 18.62 -18.20
CA GLY A 67 9.47 18.55 -17.78
C GLY A 67 9.72 19.30 -16.47
N CYS A 68 10.92 19.86 -16.31
CA CYS A 68 11.38 20.40 -15.03
C CYS A 68 11.01 21.88 -14.79
N ASP A 69 10.67 22.59 -15.87
CA ASP A 69 10.45 24.04 -15.86
C ASP A 69 8.98 24.44 -15.58
N TYR A 70 8.14 23.47 -15.21
CA TYR A 70 6.74 23.73 -14.87
C TYR A 70 6.63 24.61 -13.63
N GLU A 71 5.61 25.46 -13.56
CA GLU A 71 5.28 26.19 -12.33
C GLU A 71 4.38 25.34 -11.44
N ILE A 72 4.64 25.36 -10.13
CA ILE A 72 3.77 24.68 -9.17
C ILE A 72 2.40 25.38 -9.20
N PRO A 73 1.30 24.63 -9.38
CA PRO A 73 -0.02 25.22 -9.49
C PRO A 73 -0.56 25.63 -8.10
N GLU A 74 -1.57 26.50 -8.07
CA GLU A 74 -2.07 27.17 -6.85
C GLU A 74 -2.41 26.19 -5.71
N SER A 75 -3.10 25.09 -5.99
CA SER A 75 -3.46 24.10 -4.97
C SER A 75 -2.27 23.35 -4.39
N LEU A 76 -1.14 23.32 -5.11
CA LEU A 76 0.07 22.59 -4.71
C LEU A 76 1.19 23.52 -4.20
N GLN A 77 0.94 24.83 -4.08
CA GLN A 77 1.91 25.81 -3.58
C GLN A 77 2.62 25.42 -2.28
N PRO A 78 1.98 24.77 -1.28
CA PRO A 78 2.68 24.31 -0.08
C PRO A 78 3.82 23.29 -0.34
N LEU A 79 3.83 22.65 -1.52
CA LEU A 79 4.87 21.73 -1.98
C LEU A 79 6.00 22.41 -2.77
N GLU A 80 6.01 23.73 -2.95
CA GLU A 80 7.03 24.45 -3.74
C GLU A 80 8.47 24.08 -3.31
N LYS A 81 8.74 24.05 -1.99
CA LYS A 81 10.04 23.64 -1.44
C LYS A 81 10.44 22.18 -1.77
N HIS A 82 9.48 21.38 -2.20
CA HIS A 82 9.60 19.98 -2.60
C HIS A 82 9.42 19.80 -4.11
N LYS A 83 9.40 20.86 -4.92
CA LYS A 83 9.23 20.76 -6.38
C LYS A 83 10.17 19.73 -7.02
N LYS A 84 11.44 19.71 -6.62
CA LYS A 84 12.47 18.75 -7.09
C LYS A 84 12.28 17.31 -6.58
N ASP A 85 11.43 17.13 -5.60
CA ASP A 85 11.17 15.87 -4.90
C ASP A 85 9.88 15.20 -5.39
N ILE A 86 9.09 15.86 -6.24
CA ILE A 86 7.78 15.37 -6.67
C ILE A 86 7.73 15.23 -8.19
N THR A 87 6.89 14.32 -8.64
CA THR A 87 6.47 14.22 -10.04
C THR A 87 4.95 14.29 -10.11
N ILE A 88 4.44 15.21 -10.94
CA ILE A 88 3.00 15.42 -11.16
C ILE A 88 2.65 14.86 -12.54
N PHE A 89 1.53 14.14 -12.65
CA PHE A 89 1.10 13.55 -13.90
C PHE A 89 -0.17 14.20 -14.45
N GLN A 90 -0.27 14.25 -15.76
CA GLN A 90 -1.51 14.45 -16.50
C GLN A 90 -1.78 13.30 -17.46
N ASN A 91 -3.06 13.10 -17.78
CA ASN A 91 -3.62 12.12 -18.71
C ASN A 91 -3.57 10.64 -18.28
N LEU A 92 -3.27 10.36 -17.01
CA LEU A 92 -3.43 9.02 -16.45
C LEU A 92 -4.91 8.73 -16.13
N GLU A 93 -5.40 7.54 -16.47
CA GLU A 93 -6.75 7.07 -16.12
C GLU A 93 -6.82 5.54 -16.12
N HIS A 94 -7.81 4.95 -15.46
CA HIS A 94 -8.05 3.51 -15.56
C HIS A 94 -8.88 3.19 -16.80
N ALA A 95 -8.33 2.40 -17.71
CA ALA A 95 -8.92 2.03 -19.00
C ALA A 95 -10.28 1.32 -18.84
N ASN A 96 -10.47 0.62 -17.72
CA ASN A 96 -11.69 -0.14 -17.43
C ASN A 96 -12.63 0.52 -16.42
N SER A 97 -12.33 1.72 -15.93
CA SER A 97 -13.24 2.40 -15.01
C SER A 97 -14.46 2.95 -15.75
N ARG A 98 -15.65 2.70 -15.19
CA ARG A 98 -16.95 3.03 -15.82
C ARG A 98 -17.94 3.68 -14.84
N ASP A 99 -17.62 3.72 -13.55
CA ASP A 99 -18.52 4.19 -12.50
C ASP A 99 -17.82 5.19 -11.58
N GLY A 100 -18.17 6.45 -11.69
CA GLY A 100 -17.60 7.51 -10.87
C GLY A 100 -18.09 7.53 -9.42
N HIS A 101 -19.15 6.79 -9.06
CA HIS A 101 -19.63 6.66 -7.67
C HIS A 101 -18.95 5.51 -6.92
N SER A 102 -18.39 4.54 -7.66
CA SER A 102 -17.59 3.43 -7.12
C SER A 102 -16.10 3.63 -7.43
N GLY A 103 -15.69 4.88 -7.62
CA GLY A 103 -14.40 5.18 -8.18
C GLY A 103 -13.22 4.65 -7.35
N SER A 104 -13.21 4.91 -6.03
CA SER A 104 -12.06 4.58 -5.17
C SER A 104 -11.87 3.07 -5.04
N THR A 105 -12.93 2.28 -5.25
CA THR A 105 -12.90 0.82 -5.32
C THR A 105 -11.86 0.29 -6.31
N PHE A 106 -11.61 1.00 -7.41
CA PHE A 106 -10.71 0.55 -8.47
C PHE A 106 -9.37 1.32 -8.51
N TRP A 107 -9.16 2.28 -7.60
CA TRP A 107 -8.00 3.18 -7.68
C TRP A 107 -6.67 2.43 -7.70
N LEU A 108 -6.50 1.49 -6.77
CA LEU A 108 -5.27 0.72 -6.62
C LEU A 108 -5.29 -0.60 -7.41
N THR A 109 -6.35 -0.92 -8.15
CA THR A 109 -6.49 -2.22 -8.84
C THR A 109 -6.52 -2.08 -10.36
N GLY A 110 -7.16 -1.03 -10.89
CA GLY A 110 -7.46 -0.89 -12.32
C GLY A 110 -8.37 -1.98 -12.88
N ALA A 111 -9.06 -2.73 -12.00
CA ALA A 111 -9.85 -3.88 -12.40
C ALA A 111 -11.05 -3.48 -13.27
N ASP A 112 -11.40 -4.36 -14.21
CA ASP A 112 -12.66 -4.26 -14.93
C ASP A 112 -13.79 -4.89 -14.10
N ARG A 113 -14.72 -4.04 -13.64
CA ARG A 113 -15.90 -4.45 -12.87
C ARG A 113 -16.69 -5.57 -13.54
N TYR A 114 -16.66 -5.64 -14.87
CA TYR A 114 -17.46 -6.57 -15.67
C TYR A 114 -16.60 -7.66 -16.35
N ALA A 115 -15.34 -7.84 -15.93
CA ALA A 115 -14.43 -8.84 -16.52
C ALA A 115 -14.97 -10.28 -16.47
N VAL A 116 -15.85 -10.58 -15.50
CA VAL A 116 -16.42 -11.92 -15.30
C VAL A 116 -17.87 -11.94 -15.79
N PRO A 117 -18.17 -12.68 -16.87
CA PRO A 117 -19.54 -12.79 -17.39
C PRO A 117 -20.54 -13.25 -16.32
N GLY A 118 -21.67 -12.54 -16.22
CA GLY A 118 -22.74 -12.87 -15.27
C GLY A 118 -22.49 -12.38 -13.83
N ARG A 119 -21.37 -11.71 -13.52
CA ARG A 119 -21.16 -11.04 -12.22
C ARG A 119 -21.40 -9.53 -12.36
N SER A 120 -22.08 -8.94 -11.37
CA SER A 120 -22.34 -7.49 -11.30
C SER A 120 -21.16 -6.68 -10.72
N PHE A 121 -20.17 -7.39 -10.19
CA PHE A 121 -18.97 -6.84 -9.60
C PHE A 121 -17.81 -7.83 -9.71
N HIS A 122 -16.65 -7.30 -10.12
CA HIS A 122 -15.36 -7.97 -10.11
C HIS A 122 -14.30 -6.96 -9.70
N ASN A 123 -13.32 -7.41 -8.92
CA ASN A 123 -12.12 -6.65 -8.61
C ASN A 123 -10.92 -7.60 -8.58
N THR A 124 -9.72 -7.05 -8.48
CA THR A 124 -8.46 -7.80 -8.44
C THR A 124 -7.59 -7.36 -7.28
N ILE A 125 -6.43 -7.98 -7.13
CA ILE A 125 -5.41 -7.53 -6.17
C ILE A 125 -5.04 -6.07 -6.41
N SER A 126 -4.88 -5.31 -5.33
CA SER A 126 -4.41 -3.93 -5.39
C SER A 126 -2.88 -3.84 -5.34
N VAL A 127 -2.32 -2.76 -5.88
CA VAL A 127 -0.87 -2.55 -6.00
C VAL A 127 -0.15 -2.60 -4.65
N ASP A 128 -0.77 -2.09 -3.58
CA ASP A 128 -0.25 -2.19 -2.22
C ASP A 128 -0.14 -3.65 -1.77
N GLN A 129 -1.10 -4.51 -2.13
CA GLN A 129 -1.07 -5.92 -1.75
C GLN A 129 -0.09 -6.75 -2.59
N VAL A 130 0.15 -6.36 -3.85
CA VAL A 130 1.27 -6.91 -4.64
C VAL A 130 2.60 -6.59 -3.96
N ALA A 131 2.79 -5.35 -3.51
CA ALA A 131 3.99 -4.96 -2.77
C ALA A 131 4.09 -5.67 -1.41
N ALA A 132 2.97 -5.79 -0.68
CA ALA A 132 2.92 -6.40 0.65
C ALA A 132 3.26 -7.89 0.61
N ALA A 133 2.94 -8.59 -0.47
CA ALA A 133 3.32 -9.99 -0.67
C ALA A 133 4.85 -10.17 -0.67
N GLN A 134 5.62 -9.20 -1.18
CA GLN A 134 7.08 -9.26 -1.20
C GLN A 134 7.72 -8.60 0.03
N PHE A 135 7.26 -7.40 0.43
CA PHE A 135 7.88 -6.63 1.50
C PHE A 135 7.41 -7.06 2.90
N GLY A 136 6.19 -7.56 3.02
CA GLY A 136 5.56 -7.88 4.30
C GLY A 136 6.09 -9.14 4.98
N GLY A 137 6.88 -9.99 4.32
CA GLY A 137 7.44 -11.20 4.93
C GLY A 137 8.45 -10.95 6.06
N GLY A 138 9.11 -9.79 6.00
CA GLY A 138 10.14 -9.34 6.95
C GLY A 138 9.62 -8.55 8.15
N THR A 139 8.35 -8.17 8.16
CA THR A 139 7.77 -7.26 9.16
C THR A 139 6.65 -7.92 9.96
N ARG A 140 6.33 -7.38 11.15
CA ARG A 140 5.25 -7.89 12.01
C ARG A 140 3.88 -7.74 11.38
N PHE A 141 3.65 -6.64 10.66
CA PHE A 141 2.41 -6.40 9.93
C PHE A 141 2.71 -6.42 8.44
N THR A 142 1.93 -7.19 7.67
CA THR A 142 2.17 -7.39 6.21
C THR A 142 2.00 -6.09 5.45
N SER A 143 0.97 -5.36 5.83
CA SER A 143 0.67 -3.99 5.43
C SER A 143 -0.18 -3.35 6.51
N LEU A 144 -0.28 -2.03 6.52
CA LEU A 144 -1.14 -1.28 7.42
C LEU A 144 -2.10 -0.42 6.62
N HIS A 145 -3.37 -0.51 6.99
CA HIS A 145 -4.48 0.12 6.28
C HIS A 145 -5.23 1.03 7.23
N LEU A 146 -5.38 2.30 6.86
CA LEU A 146 -6.22 3.26 7.53
C LEU A 146 -7.38 3.66 6.61
N ASN A 147 -8.54 3.90 7.21
CA ASN A 147 -9.71 4.41 6.51
C ASN A 147 -10.38 5.48 7.37
N GLY A 148 -10.11 6.75 7.07
CA GLY A 148 -10.83 7.88 7.66
C GLY A 148 -12.01 8.35 6.80
N GLY A 149 -12.23 7.71 5.65
CA GLY A 149 -13.17 8.18 4.64
C GLY A 149 -14.60 7.67 4.80
N ASP A 150 -15.55 8.54 4.51
CA ASP A 150 -16.98 8.27 4.58
C ASP A 150 -17.44 7.42 3.38
N ASP A 151 -18.52 6.64 3.51
CA ASP A 151 -19.09 5.81 2.44
C ASP A 151 -19.90 6.63 1.38
N ASN A 152 -19.69 7.95 1.32
CA ASN A 152 -20.57 8.94 0.66
C ASN A 152 -20.41 9.10 -0.87
N GLY A 153 -20.14 8.05 -1.63
CA GLY A 153 -19.94 8.12 -3.09
C GLY A 153 -18.50 7.81 -3.56
N HIS A 154 -17.75 7.11 -2.71
CA HIS A 154 -16.40 6.60 -2.97
C HIS A 154 -16.31 5.08 -3.13
N GLY A 155 -17.44 4.42 -3.28
CA GLY A 155 -17.52 2.97 -3.18
C GLY A 155 -17.24 2.46 -1.76
N PRO A 156 -17.60 1.19 -1.50
CA PRO A 156 -17.63 0.65 -0.14
C PRO A 156 -16.24 0.46 0.47
N GLY A 157 -16.04 1.02 1.67
CA GLY A 157 -15.17 0.53 2.76
C GLY A 157 -13.65 0.47 2.58
N SER A 158 -13.08 0.31 1.38
CA SER A 158 -11.64 0.18 1.19
C SER A 158 -11.15 0.50 -0.22
N ILE A 159 -9.90 0.96 -0.31
CA ILE A 159 -9.12 1.09 -1.55
C ILE A 159 -8.11 -0.05 -1.74
N SER A 160 -7.96 -0.93 -0.74
CA SER A 160 -7.06 -2.10 -0.77
C SER A 160 -7.86 -3.39 -0.95
N TRP A 161 -7.35 -4.26 -1.80
CA TRP A 161 -8.04 -5.46 -2.27
C TRP A 161 -7.06 -6.64 -2.29
N ASN A 162 -7.46 -7.76 -1.68
CA ASN A 162 -6.64 -8.96 -1.62
C ASN A 162 -6.55 -9.66 -2.99
N ASN A 163 -5.82 -10.78 -3.05
CA ASN A 163 -5.61 -11.51 -4.29
C ASN A 163 -6.90 -12.07 -4.94
N GLN A 164 -8.00 -12.12 -4.20
CA GLN A 164 -9.32 -12.55 -4.68
C GLN A 164 -10.23 -11.39 -5.09
N GLY A 165 -9.73 -10.15 -5.05
CA GLY A 165 -10.58 -8.98 -5.30
C GLY A 165 -11.64 -8.80 -4.21
N LYS A 166 -11.35 -9.16 -2.96
CA LYS A 166 -12.16 -8.83 -1.79
C LYS A 166 -11.54 -7.64 -1.03
N PRO A 167 -12.36 -6.73 -0.48
CA PRO A 167 -11.85 -5.53 0.17
C PRO A 167 -11.15 -5.87 1.48
N ILE A 168 -10.04 -5.19 1.75
CA ILE A 168 -9.33 -5.26 3.03
C ILE A 168 -9.74 -4.07 3.87
N ALA A 169 -10.46 -4.29 4.98
CA ALA A 169 -10.93 -3.21 5.83
C ALA A 169 -9.76 -2.42 6.44
N GLY A 170 -9.81 -1.08 6.30
CA GLY A 170 -8.90 -0.17 7.00
C GLY A 170 -9.28 0.01 8.45
N MET A 171 -8.30 0.32 9.30
CA MET A 171 -8.54 0.76 10.67
C MET A 171 -9.25 2.13 10.64
N PRO A 172 -10.37 2.29 11.37
CA PRO A 172 -11.22 3.49 11.24
C PRO A 172 -10.61 4.75 11.86
N HIS A 173 -9.71 4.60 12.84
CA HIS A 173 -9.12 5.71 13.57
C HIS A 173 -7.63 5.49 13.84
N PRO A 174 -6.81 6.56 13.92
CA PRO A 174 -5.39 6.47 14.26
C PRO A 174 -5.12 5.74 15.59
N VAL A 175 -6.01 5.85 16.57
CA VAL A 175 -5.90 5.15 17.87
C VAL A 175 -5.86 3.62 17.70
N ALA A 176 -6.62 3.06 16.75
CA ALA A 176 -6.59 1.64 16.47
C ALA A 176 -5.23 1.21 15.89
N MET A 177 -4.63 2.03 15.04
CA MET A 177 -3.28 1.80 14.51
C MET A 177 -2.21 1.93 15.60
N TYR A 178 -2.33 2.93 16.48
CA TYR A 178 -1.46 3.09 17.64
C TYR A 178 -1.47 1.84 18.54
N HIS A 179 -2.65 1.35 18.92
CA HIS A 179 -2.76 0.14 19.75
C HIS A 179 -2.21 -1.10 19.04
N LYS A 180 -2.49 -1.24 17.74
CA LYS A 180 -1.95 -2.35 16.94
C LYS A 180 -0.42 -2.34 16.95
N LEU A 181 0.19 -1.17 16.80
CA LEU A 181 1.64 -0.99 16.69
C LEU A 181 2.38 -1.05 18.03
N PHE A 182 1.87 -0.37 19.06
CA PHE A 182 2.68 0.03 20.21
C PHE A 182 2.12 -0.41 21.57
N SER A 183 0.85 -0.83 21.68
CA SER A 183 0.33 -1.30 22.96
C SER A 183 1.02 -2.59 23.42
N SER A 184 1.27 -2.64 24.72
CA SER A 184 1.83 -3.82 25.39
C SER A 184 0.86 -5.00 25.28
N ASP A 185 1.42 -6.17 25.02
CA ASP A 185 0.64 -7.40 25.07
C ASP A 185 0.47 -7.79 26.54
N ASN A 186 -0.59 -7.29 27.19
CA ASN A 186 -0.87 -7.54 28.61
C ASN A 186 -1.26 -9.00 28.90
N MET A 187 -1.55 -9.78 27.86
CA MET A 187 -1.88 -11.19 27.97
C MET A 187 -0.61 -12.06 28.11
N PRO A 188 -0.55 -12.98 29.09
CA PRO A 188 0.55 -13.93 29.22
C PRO A 188 0.81 -14.70 27.92
N LEU A 189 2.09 -14.98 27.62
CA LEU A 189 2.49 -15.66 26.38
C LEU A 189 1.76 -17.01 26.21
N ALA A 190 1.67 -17.81 27.28
CA ALA A 190 0.99 -19.10 27.26
C ALA A 190 -0.49 -18.99 26.87
N GLN A 191 -1.18 -17.93 27.31
CA GLN A 191 -2.58 -17.69 26.96
C GLN A 191 -2.72 -17.26 25.50
N ARG A 192 -1.80 -16.45 24.98
CA ARG A 192 -1.79 -16.10 23.55
C ARG A 192 -1.48 -17.31 22.66
N GLN A 193 -0.59 -18.19 23.10
CA GLN A 193 -0.32 -19.47 22.41
C GLN A 193 -1.56 -20.36 22.39
N ALA A 194 -2.28 -20.44 23.50
CA ALA A 194 -3.53 -21.20 23.57
C ALA A 194 -4.59 -20.65 22.60
N LEU A 195 -4.79 -19.32 22.55
CA LEU A 195 -5.72 -18.71 21.60
C LEU A 195 -5.36 -18.99 20.13
N LEU A 196 -4.08 -18.91 19.77
CA LEU A 196 -3.65 -19.24 18.39
C LEU A 196 -3.83 -20.73 18.07
N ALA A 197 -3.63 -21.61 19.05
CA ALA A 197 -3.88 -23.05 18.89
C ALA A 197 -5.38 -23.35 18.74
N ASP A 198 -6.24 -22.66 19.50
CA ASP A 198 -7.70 -22.76 19.40
C ASP A 198 -8.18 -22.25 18.03
N ASP A 199 -7.68 -21.11 17.56
CA ASP A 199 -7.99 -20.56 16.24
C ASP A 199 -7.61 -21.55 15.13
N ARG A 200 -6.46 -22.21 15.22
CA ARG A 200 -6.06 -23.27 14.28
C ARG A 200 -7.01 -24.45 14.29
N SER A 201 -7.31 -24.97 15.48
CA SER A 201 -8.21 -26.11 15.65
C SER A 201 -9.60 -25.83 15.07
N ALA A 202 -10.11 -24.61 15.27
CA ALA A 202 -11.36 -24.16 14.69
C ALA A 202 -11.32 -24.15 13.16
N LEU A 203 -10.23 -23.63 12.56
CA LEU A 203 -10.07 -23.63 11.10
C LEU A 203 -9.93 -25.04 10.52
N ASP A 204 -9.17 -25.93 11.18
CA ASP A 204 -9.03 -27.32 10.76
C ASP A 204 -10.38 -28.05 10.75
N THR A 205 -11.21 -27.80 11.75
CA THR A 205 -12.58 -28.33 11.85
C THR A 205 -13.43 -27.84 10.67
N VAL A 206 -13.44 -26.53 10.44
CA VAL A 206 -14.18 -25.90 9.33
C VAL A 206 -13.71 -26.43 7.96
N LEU A 207 -12.40 -26.62 7.77
CA LEU A 207 -11.84 -27.17 6.53
C LEU A 207 -12.27 -28.61 6.29
N SER A 208 -12.28 -29.44 7.35
CA SER A 208 -12.75 -30.82 7.28
C SER A 208 -14.22 -30.88 6.87
N ASP A 209 -15.07 -30.08 7.52
CA ASP A 209 -16.50 -30.00 7.23
C ASP A 209 -16.76 -29.52 5.81
N ALA A 210 -16.11 -28.42 5.40
CA ALA A 210 -16.25 -27.89 4.05
C ALA A 210 -15.84 -28.91 2.98
N ARG A 211 -14.76 -29.68 3.20
CA ARG A 211 -14.35 -30.75 2.27
C ARG A 211 -15.38 -31.86 2.17
N SER A 212 -16.04 -32.22 3.27
CA SER A 212 -17.09 -33.26 3.27
C SER A 212 -18.32 -32.86 2.42
N VAL A 213 -18.66 -31.58 2.38
CA VAL A 213 -19.81 -31.01 1.66
C VAL A 213 -19.55 -30.88 0.15
N THR A 214 -18.30 -30.93 -0.32
CA THR A 214 -17.99 -30.78 -1.76
C THR A 214 -18.48 -31.93 -2.67
N LYS A 215 -18.85 -33.08 -2.09
CA LYS A 215 -19.32 -34.25 -2.86
C LYS A 215 -20.75 -34.04 -3.36
N GLY A 216 -20.90 -33.85 -4.68
CA GLY A 216 -22.21 -33.76 -5.34
C GLY A 216 -22.69 -32.34 -5.66
N LEU A 217 -21.86 -31.32 -5.44
CA LEU A 217 -22.22 -29.92 -5.72
C LEU A 217 -22.25 -29.58 -7.20
N THR A 218 -23.14 -28.64 -7.55
CA THR A 218 -23.15 -28.00 -8.87
C THR A 218 -21.88 -27.17 -9.08
N LYS A 219 -21.60 -26.78 -10.33
CA LYS A 219 -20.44 -25.93 -10.63
C LYS A 219 -20.47 -24.60 -9.86
N THR A 220 -21.65 -23.96 -9.79
CA THR A 220 -21.82 -22.69 -9.07
C THR A 220 -21.58 -22.82 -7.57
N ASP A 221 -22.00 -23.94 -6.97
CA ASP A 221 -21.78 -24.17 -5.54
C ASP A 221 -20.31 -24.49 -5.24
N LYS A 222 -19.63 -25.20 -6.15
CA LYS A 222 -18.17 -25.39 -6.06
C LYS A 222 -17.41 -24.08 -6.09
N ASP A 223 -17.76 -23.18 -7.02
CA ASP A 223 -17.12 -21.85 -7.10
C ASP A 223 -17.29 -21.06 -5.77
N LYS A 224 -18.45 -21.15 -5.11
CA LYS A 224 -18.68 -20.51 -3.80
C LYS A 224 -17.87 -21.14 -2.68
N ILE A 225 -17.78 -22.48 -2.65
CA ILE A 225 -16.97 -23.18 -1.65
C ILE A 225 -15.49 -22.91 -1.86
N ASP A 226 -15.02 -22.79 -3.10
CA ASP A 226 -13.63 -22.43 -3.40
C ASP A 226 -13.31 -21.01 -2.89
N GLU A 227 -14.23 -20.04 -3.06
CA GLU A 227 -14.11 -18.71 -2.43
C GLU A 227 -14.02 -18.82 -0.89
N TYR A 228 -14.79 -19.73 -0.27
CA TYR A 228 -14.75 -19.98 1.17
C TYR A 228 -13.41 -20.58 1.63
N PHE A 229 -12.92 -21.63 0.97
CA PHE A 229 -11.61 -22.23 1.26
C PHE A 229 -10.47 -21.23 1.15
N GLN A 230 -10.54 -20.35 0.17
CA GLN A 230 -9.55 -19.31 -0.01
C GLN A 230 -9.58 -18.28 1.13
N SER A 231 -10.77 -17.91 1.63
CA SER A 231 -10.88 -17.05 2.81
C SER A 231 -10.24 -17.68 4.06
N ILE A 232 -10.38 -18.99 4.24
CA ILE A 232 -9.74 -19.73 5.34
C ILE A 232 -8.22 -19.67 5.21
N ARG A 233 -7.70 -19.89 4.00
CA ARG A 233 -6.26 -19.84 3.75
C ARG A 233 -5.64 -18.48 4.08
N GLU A 234 -6.36 -17.39 3.85
CA GLU A 234 -5.90 -16.05 4.28
C GLU A 234 -5.81 -15.91 5.80
N ILE A 235 -6.74 -16.52 6.53
CA ILE A 235 -6.71 -16.57 8.00
C ILE A 235 -5.52 -17.41 8.48
N GLU A 236 -5.27 -18.58 7.88
CA GLU A 236 -4.12 -19.42 8.21
C GLU A 236 -2.78 -18.68 8.03
N VAL A 237 -2.62 -17.95 6.93
CA VAL A 237 -1.42 -17.13 6.66
C VAL A 237 -1.24 -16.07 7.74
N ARG A 238 -2.33 -15.44 8.20
CA ARG A 238 -2.29 -14.45 9.28
C ARG A 238 -1.91 -15.09 10.61
N ILE A 239 -2.51 -16.23 10.97
CA ILE A 239 -2.17 -16.97 12.20
C ILE A 239 -0.70 -17.40 12.19
N ALA A 240 -0.21 -17.96 11.08
CA ALA A 240 1.19 -18.35 10.94
C ALA A 240 2.14 -17.15 11.13
N LYS A 241 1.73 -15.96 10.68
CA LYS A 241 2.47 -14.73 10.92
C LYS A 241 2.42 -14.30 12.38
N ASP A 242 1.26 -14.31 13.01
CA ASP A 242 1.11 -13.95 14.42
C ASP A 242 1.95 -14.85 15.33
N GLU A 243 2.01 -16.15 15.03
CA GLU A 243 2.90 -17.09 15.73
C GLU A 243 4.38 -16.76 15.55
N LYS A 244 4.82 -16.46 14.32
CA LYS A 244 6.21 -16.08 14.03
C LYS A 244 6.65 -14.87 14.85
N TRP A 245 5.73 -13.94 15.11
CA TRP A 245 5.99 -12.70 15.83
C TRP A 245 5.59 -12.74 17.31
N LEU A 246 5.07 -13.88 17.79
CA LEU A 246 4.50 -14.00 19.13
C LEU A 246 5.53 -13.77 20.24
N THR A 247 6.75 -14.28 20.05
CA THR A 247 7.86 -14.13 20.99
C THR A 247 8.78 -12.96 20.67
N VAL A 248 8.51 -12.23 19.59
CA VAL A 248 9.30 -11.06 19.18
C VAL A 248 8.69 -9.82 19.82
N PRO A 249 9.41 -9.09 20.70
CA PRO A 249 8.88 -7.89 21.31
C PRO A 249 8.52 -6.82 20.26
N LYS A 250 7.44 -6.06 20.51
CA LYS A 250 7.14 -4.87 19.71
C LYS A 250 8.23 -3.82 19.98
N LYS A 251 8.94 -3.42 18.93
CA LYS A 251 9.90 -2.31 19.00
C LYS A 251 9.15 -0.99 19.17
N GLN A 252 9.72 -0.09 19.95
CA GLN A 252 9.19 1.26 20.17
C GLN A 252 10.05 2.28 19.42
N PRO A 253 9.45 3.33 18.84
CA PRO A 253 10.21 4.41 18.22
C PRO A 253 11.02 5.16 19.28
N THR A 254 12.16 5.74 18.87
CA THR A 254 13.03 6.52 19.77
C THR A 254 12.30 7.69 20.42
N SER A 255 11.37 8.29 19.70
CA SER A 255 10.44 9.29 20.23
C SER A 255 9.05 8.65 20.31
N PRO A 256 8.59 8.27 21.52
CA PRO A 256 7.26 7.67 21.68
C PRO A 256 6.17 8.59 21.14
N ILE A 257 5.28 8.04 20.34
CA ILE A 257 4.05 8.72 19.93
C ILE A 257 3.09 8.69 21.13
N LYS A 258 2.48 9.83 21.44
CA LYS A 258 1.42 9.87 22.46
C LYS A 258 0.17 9.18 21.88
N GLU A 259 -0.48 8.36 22.69
CA GLU A 259 -1.76 7.76 22.35
C GLU A 259 -2.76 8.85 21.89
N PRO A 260 -3.29 8.75 20.65
CA PRO A 260 -4.25 9.72 20.14
C PRO A 260 -5.64 9.53 20.76
N SER A 261 -6.43 10.60 20.78
CA SER A 261 -7.84 10.53 21.20
C SER A 261 -8.65 9.63 20.26
N GLU A 262 -9.64 8.90 20.78
CA GLU A 262 -10.62 8.18 19.97
C GLU A 262 -11.49 9.13 19.12
N THR A 263 -11.61 10.39 19.53
CA THR A 263 -12.39 11.44 18.84
C THR A 263 -11.54 12.31 17.91
N LEU A 264 -10.33 11.86 17.56
CA LEU A 264 -9.43 12.61 16.69
C LEU A 264 -9.91 12.53 15.24
N GLU A 265 -10.30 13.65 14.66
CA GLU A 265 -10.90 13.73 13.32
C GLU A 265 -10.32 14.89 12.49
N GLY A 266 -10.43 14.80 11.15
CA GLY A 266 -10.07 15.87 10.23
C GLY A 266 -8.56 16.10 10.08
N ILE A 267 -8.11 17.36 10.08
CA ILE A 267 -6.67 17.69 9.93
C ILE A 267 -5.79 16.98 11.00
N PRO A 268 -6.10 17.04 12.31
CA PRO A 268 -5.31 16.34 13.33
C PRO A 268 -5.25 14.81 13.15
N GLU A 269 -6.30 14.21 12.60
CA GLU A 269 -6.34 12.77 12.29
C GLU A 269 -5.29 12.42 11.22
N VAL A 270 -5.22 13.21 10.14
CA VAL A 270 -4.25 13.02 9.06
C VAL A 270 -2.81 13.22 9.56
N GLU A 271 -2.58 14.24 10.40
CA GLU A 271 -1.27 14.47 11.01
C GLU A 271 -0.82 13.28 11.85
N MET A 272 -1.71 12.75 12.68
CA MET A 272 -1.44 11.57 13.51
C MET A 272 -1.25 10.30 12.68
N ALA A 273 -2.05 10.11 11.61
CA ALA A 273 -1.88 8.99 10.68
C ALA A 273 -0.47 8.99 10.08
N TYR A 274 0.02 10.14 9.62
CA TYR A 274 1.38 10.28 9.10
C TYR A 274 2.45 10.02 10.16
N ASP A 275 2.24 10.48 11.40
CA ASP A 275 3.17 10.21 12.51
C ASP A 275 3.23 8.73 12.90
N LEU A 276 2.09 8.03 12.88
CA LEU A 276 2.05 6.59 13.11
C LEU A 276 2.69 5.79 11.97
N MET A 277 2.49 6.19 10.72
CA MET A 277 3.21 5.60 9.58
C MET A 277 4.72 5.78 9.74
N LEU A 278 5.17 7.01 10.06
CA LEU A 278 6.57 7.31 10.29
C LEU A 278 7.16 6.44 11.42
N ALA A 279 6.50 6.41 12.56
CA ALA A 279 6.93 5.62 13.73
C ALA A 279 6.98 4.12 13.41
N ALA A 280 5.98 3.59 12.67
CA ALA A 280 5.98 2.21 12.22
C ALA A 280 7.16 1.89 11.30
N MET A 281 7.57 2.83 10.42
CA MET A 281 8.73 2.66 9.55
C MET A 281 10.06 2.70 10.29
N GLN A 282 10.20 3.58 11.28
CA GLN A 282 11.40 3.70 12.13
C GLN A 282 11.71 2.42 12.89
N VAL A 283 10.67 1.64 13.23
CA VAL A 283 10.84 0.35 13.92
C VAL A 283 10.69 -0.87 13.00
N ASP A 284 10.53 -0.65 11.70
CA ASP A 284 10.27 -1.67 10.67
C ASP A 284 9.07 -2.60 11.01
N ALA A 285 8.00 -2.02 11.57
CA ALA A 285 6.78 -2.76 11.92
C ALA A 285 5.94 -3.15 10.67
N SER A 286 6.00 -2.32 9.62
CA SER A 286 5.42 -2.56 8.30
C SER A 286 6.22 -1.79 7.25
N ARG A 287 6.16 -2.25 5.99
CA ARG A 287 6.79 -1.60 4.83
C ARG A 287 5.78 -1.14 3.79
N VAL A 288 4.50 -1.49 3.95
CA VAL A 288 3.43 -1.06 3.05
C VAL A 288 2.32 -0.40 3.85
N PHE A 289 1.92 0.78 3.42
CA PHE A 289 0.92 1.61 4.07
C PHE A 289 -0.11 2.09 3.05
N THR A 290 -1.37 2.06 3.41
CA THR A 290 -2.45 2.59 2.59
C THR A 290 -3.42 3.36 3.46
N TYR A 291 -3.78 4.56 3.03
CA TYR A 291 -4.70 5.42 3.75
C TYR A 291 -5.73 5.99 2.78
N ARG A 292 -6.98 5.56 2.97
CA ARG A 292 -8.14 6.29 2.46
C ARG A 292 -8.38 7.46 3.42
N MET A 293 -8.00 8.65 2.99
CA MET A 293 -8.00 9.84 3.83
C MET A 293 -9.43 10.31 4.13
N PRO A 294 -9.65 11.01 5.26
CA PRO A 294 -10.94 11.56 5.61
C PRO A 294 -11.40 12.61 4.60
N GLY A 295 -12.71 12.57 4.33
CA GLY A 295 -13.39 13.48 3.43
C GLY A 295 -14.14 14.56 4.21
N ASP A 296 -15.32 14.23 4.71
CA ASP A 296 -16.24 15.19 5.30
C ASP A 296 -15.68 15.77 6.61
N SER A 297 -15.08 14.95 7.47
CA SER A 297 -14.43 15.44 8.70
C SER A 297 -13.24 16.35 8.41
N PHE A 298 -12.50 16.09 7.32
CA PHE A 298 -11.39 16.94 6.87
C PHE A 298 -11.90 18.30 6.39
N ALA A 299 -12.90 18.34 5.51
CA ALA A 299 -13.51 19.58 5.05
C ALA A 299 -14.17 20.38 6.20
N SER A 300 -14.83 19.68 7.13
CA SER A 300 -15.43 20.30 8.32
C SER A 300 -14.38 20.94 9.22
N SER A 301 -13.20 20.32 9.38
CA SER A 301 -12.09 20.87 10.17
C SER A 301 -11.47 22.15 9.56
N LEU A 302 -11.72 22.40 8.27
CA LEU A 302 -11.40 23.65 7.56
C LEU A 302 -12.51 24.71 7.69
N GLY A 303 -13.61 24.39 8.37
CA GLY A 303 -14.77 25.27 8.52
C GLY A 303 -15.74 25.23 7.34
N SER A 304 -15.61 24.27 6.41
CA SER A 304 -16.59 24.11 5.33
C SER A 304 -17.89 23.49 5.86
N SER A 305 -19.03 23.99 5.38
CA SER A 305 -20.35 23.41 5.64
C SER A 305 -20.79 22.41 4.57
N TYR A 306 -19.97 22.19 3.55
CA TYR A 306 -20.26 21.28 2.44
C TYR A 306 -19.59 19.93 2.64
N SER A 307 -20.30 18.85 2.28
CA SER A 307 -19.67 17.55 2.11
C SER A 307 -18.61 17.59 1.00
N VAL A 308 -17.60 16.74 1.09
CA VAL A 308 -16.56 16.66 0.05
C VAL A 308 -17.10 16.22 -1.31
N HIS A 309 -18.19 15.45 -1.32
CA HIS A 309 -18.94 15.18 -2.54
C HIS A 309 -19.45 16.50 -3.15
N ASN A 310 -20.13 17.35 -2.39
CA ASN A 310 -20.61 18.65 -2.87
C ASN A 310 -19.46 19.59 -3.31
N LEU A 311 -18.30 19.52 -2.65
CA LEU A 311 -17.10 20.27 -3.04
C LEU A 311 -16.56 19.81 -4.41
N SER A 312 -16.69 18.53 -4.76
CA SER A 312 -16.34 18.06 -6.12
C SER A 312 -17.32 18.51 -7.21
N HIS A 313 -18.48 19.04 -6.83
CA HIS A 313 -19.45 19.68 -7.72
C HIS A 313 -19.40 21.22 -7.58
N HIS A 314 -18.21 21.77 -7.37
CA HIS A 314 -17.99 23.21 -7.18
C HIS A 314 -18.38 24.15 -8.34
N PRO A 315 -18.43 23.76 -9.64
CA PRO A 315 -18.73 24.70 -10.71
C PRO A 315 -20.05 25.46 -10.50
N GLY A 316 -20.01 26.77 -10.68
CA GLY A 316 -21.16 27.66 -10.46
C GLY A 316 -21.39 28.09 -9.00
N SER A 317 -20.50 27.74 -8.06
CA SER A 317 -20.53 28.24 -6.68
C SER A 317 -19.15 28.74 -6.25
N PRO A 318 -18.97 30.06 -6.05
CA PRO A 318 -17.73 30.63 -5.55
C PRO A 318 -17.29 30.07 -4.19
N GLU A 319 -18.24 29.83 -3.29
CA GLU A 319 -17.98 29.31 -1.94
C GLU A 319 -17.46 27.88 -2.00
N ARG A 320 -18.12 26.99 -2.76
CA ARG A 320 -17.66 25.60 -2.93
C ARG A 320 -16.32 25.53 -3.65
N THR A 321 -16.08 26.41 -4.62
CA THR A 321 -14.81 26.47 -5.34
C THR A 321 -13.69 26.88 -4.37
N ARG A 322 -13.90 27.94 -3.58
CA ARG A 322 -12.93 28.37 -2.56
C ARG A 322 -12.64 27.25 -1.55
N ASP A 323 -13.67 26.61 -1.00
CA ASP A 323 -13.50 25.57 0.00
C ASP A 323 -12.80 24.32 -0.58
N SER A 324 -13.08 23.98 -1.85
CA SER A 324 -12.37 22.92 -2.57
C SER A 324 -10.87 23.23 -2.76
N ILE A 325 -10.52 24.47 -3.14
CA ILE A 325 -9.13 24.92 -3.25
C ILE A 325 -8.43 24.85 -1.88
N LEU A 326 -9.07 25.33 -0.81
CA LEU A 326 -8.53 25.29 0.55
C LEU A 326 -8.27 23.85 1.01
N ARG A 327 -9.17 22.91 0.69
CA ARG A 327 -8.99 21.49 0.97
C ARG A 327 -7.77 20.93 0.25
N ASP A 328 -7.62 21.23 -1.04
CA ASP A 328 -6.48 20.75 -1.84
C ASP A 328 -5.15 21.33 -1.32
N GLN A 329 -5.12 22.63 -0.99
CA GLN A 329 -3.97 23.31 -0.38
C GLN A 329 -3.62 22.70 0.98
N LYS A 330 -4.60 22.44 1.84
CA LYS A 330 -4.32 21.87 3.16
C LYS A 330 -3.76 20.45 3.05
N ASN A 331 -4.28 19.64 2.14
CA ASN A 331 -3.71 18.33 1.86
C ASN A 331 -2.26 18.42 1.36
N ALA A 332 -1.96 19.35 0.45
CA ALA A 332 -0.60 19.59 -0.03
C ALA A 332 0.33 20.06 1.11
N GLU A 333 -0.15 20.89 2.03
CA GLU A 333 0.60 21.34 3.22
C GLU A 333 0.96 20.17 4.14
N LEU A 334 -0.02 19.31 4.44
CA LEU A 334 0.19 18.11 5.27
C LEU A 334 1.18 17.13 4.62
N LEU A 335 1.07 16.92 3.30
CA LEU A 335 2.02 16.12 2.55
C LEU A 335 3.44 16.73 2.60
N ALA A 336 3.57 18.04 2.45
CA ALA A 336 4.86 18.74 2.58
C ALA A 336 5.48 18.54 3.98
N GLY A 337 4.65 18.57 5.02
CA GLY A 337 5.04 18.25 6.40
C GLY A 337 5.54 16.80 6.52
N PHE A 338 4.83 15.86 5.89
CA PHE A 338 5.22 14.44 5.92
C PHE A 338 6.52 14.17 5.17
N ILE A 339 6.71 14.73 3.97
CA ILE A 339 7.96 14.65 3.22
C ILE A 339 9.14 15.16 4.06
N LYS A 340 8.96 16.30 4.74
CA LYS A 340 9.98 16.84 5.66
C LYS A 340 10.32 15.86 6.78
N LYS A 341 9.33 15.23 7.41
CA LYS A 341 9.54 14.22 8.48
C LYS A 341 10.27 12.97 7.95
N LEU A 342 9.95 12.51 6.74
CA LEU A 342 10.62 11.38 6.09
C LEU A 342 12.10 11.70 5.78
N LYS A 343 12.39 12.89 5.28
CA LYS A 343 13.77 13.33 5.00
C LYS A 343 14.62 13.50 6.27
N ALA A 344 14.00 13.93 7.35
CA ALA A 344 14.66 14.12 8.64
C ALA A 344 14.96 12.80 9.38
N SER A 345 14.21 11.74 9.08
CA SER A 345 14.37 10.44 9.75
C SER A 345 15.47 9.62 9.07
N LYS A 346 16.53 9.29 9.81
CA LYS A 346 17.68 8.53 9.30
C LYS A 346 17.53 7.03 9.51
N GLU A 347 18.01 6.28 8.53
CA GLU A 347 18.15 4.84 8.55
C GLU A 347 19.54 4.44 9.04
N PRO A 348 19.76 3.17 9.46
CA PRO A 348 21.06 2.68 9.94
C PRO A 348 22.21 2.84 8.94
N ASP A 349 21.93 2.83 7.64
CA ASP A 349 22.91 3.00 6.57
C ASP A 349 23.24 4.48 6.26
N GLY A 350 22.65 5.43 7.00
CA GLY A 350 22.86 6.87 6.84
C GLY A 350 21.95 7.55 5.82
N SER A 351 21.22 6.78 5.00
CA SER A 351 20.15 7.32 4.16
C SER A 351 18.99 7.83 5.01
N SER A 352 18.08 8.59 4.40
CA SER A 352 16.82 8.96 5.05
C SER A 352 15.71 7.95 4.71
N LEU A 353 14.64 7.93 5.51
CA LEU A 353 13.43 7.18 5.17
C LEU A 353 12.90 7.61 3.80
N TYR A 354 13.00 8.91 3.47
CA TYR A 354 12.59 9.44 2.17
C TYR A 354 13.32 8.76 1.00
N ASP A 355 14.59 8.42 1.14
CA ASP A 355 15.39 7.77 0.09
C ASP A 355 14.95 6.31 -0.18
N ASN A 356 14.18 5.73 0.74
CA ASN A 356 13.75 4.34 0.69
C ASN A 356 12.23 4.17 0.65
N VAL A 357 11.48 5.27 0.62
CA VAL A 357 10.01 5.27 0.47
C VAL A 357 9.65 5.64 -0.96
N THR A 358 8.62 5.00 -1.49
CA THR A 358 7.86 5.49 -2.65
C THR A 358 6.45 5.82 -2.16
N LEU A 359 6.07 7.09 -2.27
CA LEU A 359 4.78 7.60 -1.82
C LEU A 359 3.99 8.08 -3.02
N THR A 360 2.73 7.63 -3.10
CA THR A 360 1.74 8.16 -4.04
C THR A 360 0.66 8.91 -3.28
N PHE A 361 0.30 10.08 -3.80
CA PHE A 361 -0.80 10.91 -3.33
C PHE A 361 -1.72 11.22 -4.50
N GLY A 362 -3.00 10.90 -4.37
CA GLY A 362 -3.89 11.02 -5.52
C GLY A 362 -5.34 10.66 -5.25
N SER A 363 -6.10 10.64 -6.34
CA SER A 363 -7.49 10.19 -6.38
C SER A 363 -7.77 9.48 -7.68
N ASN A 364 -8.81 8.64 -7.70
CA ASN A 364 -9.24 7.95 -8.91
C ASN A 364 -10.22 8.78 -9.76
N LEU A 365 -10.68 9.92 -9.22
CA LEU A 365 -11.59 10.85 -9.86
C LEU A 365 -10.88 12.19 -10.00
N ARG A 366 -11.22 12.97 -11.04
CA ARG A 366 -10.76 14.35 -11.16
C ARG A 366 -11.71 15.35 -10.50
N THR A 367 -12.95 15.44 -10.96
CA THR A 367 -14.00 16.35 -10.45
C THR A 367 -15.33 15.92 -11.07
N VAL A 368 -16.48 16.16 -10.43
CA VAL A 368 -17.82 15.81 -10.95
C VAL A 368 -17.89 14.36 -11.48
N HIS A 369 -17.39 13.39 -10.70
CA HIS A 369 -17.31 11.98 -11.09
C HIS A 369 -16.49 11.65 -12.37
N SER A 370 -15.70 12.59 -12.88
CA SER A 370 -14.87 12.39 -14.07
C SER A 370 -13.74 11.40 -13.79
N LEU A 371 -13.65 10.37 -14.64
CA LEU A 371 -12.73 9.24 -14.51
C LEU A 371 -11.43 9.39 -15.31
N ASN A 372 -11.29 10.47 -16.07
CA ASN A 372 -10.10 10.77 -16.86
C ASN A 372 -9.16 11.74 -16.13
N ASN A 373 -7.88 11.72 -16.51
CA ASN A 373 -6.85 12.60 -15.94
C ASN A 373 -6.92 12.59 -14.41
N CYS A 374 -6.75 11.40 -13.82
CA CYS A 374 -6.79 11.16 -12.38
C CYS A 374 -5.65 11.94 -11.69
N PRO A 375 -5.95 12.78 -10.69
CA PRO A 375 -4.94 13.56 -9.99
C PRO A 375 -3.98 12.60 -9.28
N THR A 376 -2.72 12.64 -9.70
CA THR A 376 -1.69 11.74 -9.20
C THR A 376 -0.38 12.48 -9.06
N LEU A 377 0.23 12.34 -7.89
CA LEU A 377 1.56 12.83 -7.56
C LEU A 377 2.35 11.69 -6.92
N VAL A 378 3.63 11.56 -7.29
CA VAL A 378 4.56 10.63 -6.64
C VAL A 378 5.78 11.34 -6.10
N THR A 379 6.33 10.81 -5.01
CA THR A 379 7.54 11.32 -4.34
C THR A 379 8.28 10.19 -3.64
N GLY A 380 9.54 10.43 -3.28
CA GLY A 380 10.37 9.50 -2.52
C GLY A 380 11.34 8.70 -3.39
N GLY A 381 12.55 8.46 -2.88
CA GLY A 381 13.64 7.82 -3.61
C GLY A 381 13.52 6.30 -3.74
N GLY A 382 12.50 5.68 -3.13
CA GLY A 382 12.38 4.23 -3.01
C GLY A 382 12.27 3.48 -4.35
N ALA A 383 11.81 4.15 -5.40
CA ALA A 383 11.63 3.57 -6.73
C ALA A 383 12.71 3.98 -7.75
N GLY A 384 13.69 4.78 -7.31
CA GLY A 384 14.75 5.29 -8.20
C GLY A 384 14.26 6.30 -9.25
N PHE A 385 13.12 6.95 -9.02
CA PHE A 385 12.54 7.90 -9.96
C PHE A 385 13.34 9.21 -10.03
N GLN A 386 13.42 9.80 -11.22
CA GLN A 386 13.89 11.15 -11.47
C GLN A 386 12.73 12.13 -11.23
N HIS A 387 12.69 12.71 -10.03
CA HIS A 387 11.68 13.69 -9.64
C HIS A 387 11.98 15.10 -10.16
N GLY A 388 11.10 16.05 -9.83
CA GLY A 388 11.22 17.43 -10.31
C GLY A 388 10.48 17.69 -11.60
N ARG A 389 9.50 16.85 -11.96
CA ARG A 389 8.94 16.82 -13.31
C ARG A 389 7.42 16.94 -13.33
N HIS A 390 6.92 17.61 -14.35
CA HIS A 390 5.55 17.50 -14.81
C HIS A 390 5.51 16.59 -16.04
N LEU A 391 4.86 15.43 -15.92
CA LEU A 391 4.73 14.46 -16.99
C LEU A 391 3.32 14.51 -17.60
N VAL A 392 3.25 14.95 -18.86
CA VAL A 392 2.02 14.94 -19.64
C VAL A 392 2.03 13.69 -20.51
N MET A 393 1.28 12.68 -20.11
CA MET A 393 1.21 11.41 -20.84
C MET A 393 0.30 11.53 -22.08
N GLU A 394 0.35 10.55 -22.98
CA GLU A 394 -0.67 10.43 -24.02
C GLU A 394 -2.06 10.31 -23.38
N LYS A 395 -3.08 10.84 -24.05
CA LYS A 395 -4.47 10.76 -23.55
C LYS A 395 -4.87 9.30 -23.37
N LYS A 396 -5.52 9.01 -22.24
CA LYS A 396 -5.96 7.66 -21.85
C LYS A 396 -4.83 6.69 -21.53
N THR A 397 -3.67 7.20 -21.12
CA THR A 397 -2.59 6.33 -20.63
C THR A 397 -3.07 5.61 -19.36
N PRO A 398 -2.97 4.27 -19.29
CA PRO A 398 -3.39 3.53 -18.10
C PRO A 398 -2.67 4.00 -16.84
N LEU A 399 -3.41 4.33 -15.79
CA LEU A 399 -2.86 4.65 -14.47
C LEU A 399 -2.08 3.46 -13.89
N CYS A 400 -2.44 2.22 -14.26
CA CYS A 400 -1.64 1.05 -13.88
C CYS A 400 -0.23 1.04 -14.48
N ASN A 401 0.08 1.84 -15.51
CA ASN A 401 1.47 2.00 -15.96
C ASN A 401 2.32 2.62 -14.84
N LEU A 402 1.77 3.56 -14.07
CA LEU A 402 2.43 4.10 -12.88
C LEU A 402 2.56 3.05 -11.77
N TRP A 403 1.49 2.27 -11.52
CA TRP A 403 1.53 1.19 -10.52
C TRP A 403 2.61 0.16 -10.83
N LEU A 404 2.70 -0.28 -12.09
CA LEU A 404 3.76 -1.19 -12.54
C LEU A 404 5.15 -0.56 -12.41
N SER A 405 5.29 0.73 -12.73
CA SER A 405 6.55 1.46 -12.59
C SER A 405 7.00 1.55 -11.12
N ILE A 406 6.07 1.79 -10.20
CA ILE A 406 6.33 1.83 -8.75
C ILE A 406 6.76 0.44 -8.25
N LEU A 407 6.03 -0.60 -8.64
CA LEU A 407 6.37 -1.98 -8.27
C LEU A 407 7.79 -2.32 -8.72
N GLN A 408 8.09 -2.17 -10.01
CA GLN A 408 9.40 -2.53 -10.57
C GLN A 408 10.51 -1.63 -10.04
N GLY A 409 10.29 -0.31 -9.98
CA GLY A 409 11.27 0.65 -9.48
C GLY A 409 11.68 0.40 -8.03
N SER A 410 10.73 -0.05 -7.19
CA SER A 410 11.01 -0.43 -5.80
C SER A 410 11.54 -1.86 -5.63
N GLY A 411 11.79 -2.58 -6.73
CA GLY A 411 12.33 -3.94 -6.72
C GLY A 411 11.30 -5.06 -6.51
N VAL A 412 10.00 -4.78 -6.63
CA VAL A 412 8.95 -5.81 -6.65
C VAL A 412 8.93 -6.52 -8.00
N GLN A 413 8.94 -7.85 -7.97
CA GLN A 413 9.01 -8.68 -9.19
C GLN A 413 7.65 -8.81 -9.87
N ALA A 414 7.11 -7.71 -10.38
CA ALA A 414 5.86 -7.67 -11.13
C ALA A 414 6.12 -7.51 -12.64
N LYS A 415 5.68 -8.49 -13.45
CA LYS A 415 5.78 -8.42 -14.92
C LYS A 415 4.64 -7.61 -15.55
N THR A 416 3.47 -7.67 -14.94
CA THR A 416 2.23 -7.00 -15.37
C THR A 416 1.44 -6.58 -14.13
N PHE A 417 0.56 -5.60 -14.26
CA PHE A 417 -0.35 -5.20 -13.19
C PHE A 417 -1.61 -4.55 -13.77
N GLY A 418 -2.79 -4.94 -13.28
CA GLY A 418 -4.06 -4.33 -13.67
C GLY A 418 -4.23 -4.20 -15.18
N ASP A 419 -4.57 -3.00 -15.65
CA ASP A 419 -4.70 -2.62 -17.05
C ASP A 419 -3.42 -2.00 -17.65
N ALA A 420 -2.26 -2.19 -17.01
CA ALA A 420 -1.00 -1.64 -17.49
C ALA A 420 -0.62 -2.19 -18.87
N THR A 421 -0.26 -1.29 -19.78
CA THR A 421 0.32 -1.60 -21.09
C THR A 421 1.85 -1.51 -21.10
N GLY A 422 2.45 -0.98 -20.03
CA GLY A 422 3.90 -0.87 -19.86
C GLY A 422 4.28 -0.09 -18.61
N VAL A 423 5.55 0.24 -18.46
CA VAL A 423 6.05 1.20 -17.46
C VAL A 423 6.14 2.60 -18.07
N ILE A 424 6.16 3.63 -17.22
CA ILE A 424 6.42 5.02 -17.59
C ILE A 424 7.94 5.21 -17.58
N ASN A 425 8.57 5.10 -18.75
CA ASN A 425 10.03 5.14 -18.88
C ASN A 425 10.62 6.50 -18.47
N GLU A 426 9.86 7.57 -18.65
CA GLU A 426 10.21 8.94 -18.29
C GLU A 426 10.48 9.10 -16.79
N LEU A 427 10.02 8.18 -15.94
CA LEU A 427 10.34 8.18 -14.52
C LEU A 427 11.78 7.74 -14.23
N PHE A 428 12.40 6.98 -15.12
CA PHE A 428 13.74 6.40 -14.90
C PHE A 428 14.84 7.12 -15.70
N GLN A 429 14.45 8.02 -16.59
CA GLN A 429 15.35 8.74 -17.48
C GLN A 429 15.50 10.19 -17.02
N ALA A 430 16.73 10.70 -17.04
CA ALA A 430 17.05 12.09 -16.69
C ALA A 430 16.47 13.08 -17.69
#